data_AF-A0A366EVX9-F1
#
_entry.id   AF-A0A366EVX9-F1
#
_cell.length_a   1.000
_cell.length_b   1.000
_cell.length_c   1.000
_cell.angle_alpha   90.00
_cell.angle_beta   90.00
_cell.angle_gamma   90.00
#
_symmetry.space_group_name_H-M   'P 1'
#
loop_
_entity.id
_entity.type
_entity.pdbx_description
1 polymer ?
#
loop_
_entity_poly.entity_id
_entity_poly.type
_entity_poly.pdbx_seq_one_letter_code
_entity_poly.pdbx_strand_id
1 'polypeptide(L)'
;MESPLRSIMEQENYVSFASLAEARRHEDACVIMEGDYGGSIYLTCPVSLVSCDEDTLAKLLSDLDDAYWRDTEGASLCFEPRPVGSRVAGGTGGGVVLPGLWVHPDLEKLDLRDETEEVLAGTRARIDRKGRNCFD
;
A
#
# COMPACT_ATOMS: atom_id res chain seq x y z
N MET A 1 -1.42 -10.68 3.28
CA MET A 1 -1.55 -10.72 4.76
C MET A 1 -2.80 -9.94 5.13
N GLU A 2 -3.43 -10.21 6.28
CA GLU A 2 -4.61 -9.48 6.72
C GLU A 2 -4.24 -8.23 7.54
N SER A 3 -5.04 -7.17 7.43
CA SER A 3 -4.90 -5.95 8.23
C SER A 3 -5.54 -6.12 9.61
N PRO A 4 -4.79 -5.95 10.72
CA PRO A 4 -5.34 -6.06 12.06
C PRO A 4 -6.43 -5.02 12.34
N LEU A 5 -6.18 -3.75 11.99
CA LEU A 5 -7.13 -2.67 12.21
C LEU A 5 -8.43 -2.89 11.42
N ARG A 6 -8.34 -3.23 10.13
CA ARG A 6 -9.56 -3.43 9.31
C ARG A 6 -10.31 -4.71 9.67
N SER A 7 -9.64 -5.78 10.06
CA SER A 7 -10.28 -6.99 10.59
C SER A 7 -11.17 -6.69 11.80
N ILE A 8 -10.70 -5.83 12.72
CA ILE A 8 -11.49 -5.41 13.88
C ILE A 8 -12.64 -4.47 13.49
N MET A 9 -12.38 -3.49 12.61
CA MET A 9 -13.36 -2.46 12.25
C MET A 9 -14.50 -2.98 11.37
N GLU A 10 -14.19 -3.89 10.45
CA GLU A 10 -15.15 -4.37 9.44
C GLU A 10 -15.70 -5.77 9.75
N GLN A 11 -15.07 -6.49 10.69
CA GLN A 11 -15.51 -7.79 11.21
C GLN A 11 -15.86 -8.78 10.11
N GLU A 12 -17.09 -9.30 10.10
CA GLU A 12 -17.61 -10.30 9.15
C GLU A 12 -17.60 -9.83 7.69
N ASN A 13 -17.38 -8.53 7.41
CA ASN A 13 -17.29 -8.00 6.05
C ASN A 13 -15.84 -7.82 5.57
N TYR A 14 -14.85 -8.05 6.44
CA TYR A 14 -13.45 -7.94 6.06
C TYR A 14 -13.06 -9.11 5.14
N VAL A 15 -12.53 -8.77 3.96
CA VAL A 15 -12.06 -9.74 2.98
C VAL A 15 -10.68 -9.32 2.47
N SER A 16 -9.74 -10.26 2.49
CA SER A 16 -8.44 -10.11 1.85
C SER A 16 -8.15 -11.35 1.00
N PHE A 17 -7.64 -11.14 -0.21
CA PHE A 17 -7.07 -12.19 -1.04
C PHE A 17 -5.74 -12.65 -0.45
N ALA A 18 -5.40 -13.93 -0.65
CA ALA A 18 -4.18 -14.52 -0.11
C ALA A 18 -2.92 -14.13 -0.89
N SER A 19 -3.07 -13.73 -2.16
CA SER A 19 -1.97 -13.42 -3.08
C SER A 19 -2.39 -12.39 -4.15
N LEU A 20 -1.41 -11.73 -4.75
CA LEU A 20 -1.56 -10.91 -5.95
C LEU A 20 -2.13 -11.74 -7.11
N ALA A 21 -1.69 -12.99 -7.24
CA ALA A 21 -2.18 -13.88 -8.29
C ALA A 21 -3.69 -14.17 -8.16
N GLU A 22 -4.20 -14.28 -6.93
CA GLU A 22 -5.63 -14.36 -6.64
C GLU A 22 -6.32 -13.03 -6.90
N ALA A 23 -5.78 -11.93 -6.36
CA ALA A 23 -6.35 -10.60 -6.49
C ALA A 23 -6.51 -10.17 -7.96
N ARG A 24 -5.58 -10.53 -8.85
CA ARG A 24 -5.64 -10.24 -10.30
C ARG A 24 -6.87 -10.81 -11.01
N ARG A 25 -7.59 -11.76 -10.39
CA ARG A 25 -8.83 -12.33 -10.93
C ARG A 25 -10.07 -11.47 -10.68
N HIS A 26 -9.93 -10.37 -9.94
CA HIS A 26 -11.02 -9.49 -9.53
C HIS A 26 -10.80 -8.07 -10.05
N GLU A 27 -11.82 -7.50 -10.68
CA GLU A 27 -11.77 -6.15 -11.28
C GLU A 27 -11.55 -5.05 -10.23
N ASP A 28 -12.18 -5.21 -9.06
CA ASP A 28 -12.10 -4.27 -7.94
C ASP A 28 -10.97 -4.56 -6.95
N ALA A 29 -10.02 -5.44 -7.30
CA ALA A 29 -8.91 -5.72 -6.39
C ALA A 29 -7.95 -4.53 -6.25
N CYS A 30 -7.57 -4.25 -5.01
CA CYS A 30 -6.66 -3.17 -4.66
C CYS A 30 -5.48 -3.72 -3.85
N VAL A 31 -4.28 -3.28 -4.19
CA VAL A 31 -3.10 -3.39 -3.32
C VAL A 31 -3.21 -2.30 -2.26
N ILE A 32 -3.02 -2.66 -1.01
CA ILE A 32 -2.95 -1.74 0.11
C ILE A 32 -1.64 -2.04 0.85
N MET A 33 -0.82 -1.01 1.02
CA MET A 33 0.38 -1.08 1.86
C MET A 33 0.16 -0.24 3.08
N GLU A 34 0.43 -0.82 4.24
CA GLU A 34 0.20 -0.17 5.53
C GLU A 34 1.33 -0.47 6.50
N GLY A 35 1.39 0.35 7.55
CA GLY A 35 2.15 0.07 8.75
C GLY A 35 1.39 0.48 10.00
N ASP A 36 2.06 0.41 11.14
CA ASP A 36 1.45 0.62 12.46
C ASP A 36 0.19 -0.26 12.64
N TYR A 37 0.28 -1.54 12.23
CA TYR A 37 -0.82 -2.52 12.35
C TYR A 37 -2.12 -2.09 11.64
N GLY A 38 -1.99 -1.33 10.54
CA GLY A 38 -3.09 -0.71 9.80
C GLY A 38 -3.44 0.71 10.25
N GLY A 39 -2.69 1.27 11.21
CA GLY A 39 -2.79 2.65 11.66
C GLY A 39 -2.40 3.65 10.58
N SER A 40 -1.46 3.32 9.71
CA SER A 40 -1.01 4.19 8.61
C SER A 40 -1.11 3.50 7.27
N ILE A 41 -1.83 4.12 6.32
CA ILE A 41 -1.91 3.63 4.94
C ILE A 41 -0.85 4.38 4.13
N TYR A 42 0.11 3.64 3.58
CA TYR A 42 1.21 4.19 2.77
C TYR A 42 0.79 4.43 1.34
N LEU A 43 0.11 3.45 0.74
CA LEU A 43 -0.47 3.58 -0.59
C LEU A 43 -1.65 2.66 -0.80
N THR A 44 -2.44 3.00 -1.81
CA THR A 44 -3.44 2.12 -2.41
C THR A 44 -3.33 2.18 -3.92
N CYS A 45 -3.42 1.03 -4.60
CA CYS A 45 -3.34 0.96 -6.06
C CYS A 45 -4.23 -0.16 -6.60
N PRO A 46 -5.05 0.09 -7.63
CA PRO A 46 -5.76 -0.98 -8.34
C PRO A 46 -4.78 -2.06 -8.83
N VAL A 47 -5.08 -3.33 -8.55
CA VAL A 47 -4.22 -4.47 -8.92
C VAL A 47 -4.01 -4.55 -10.43
N SER A 48 -4.97 -4.07 -11.23
CA SER A 48 -4.87 -3.99 -12.69
C SER A 48 -3.72 -3.12 -13.19
N LEU A 49 -3.22 -2.18 -12.38
CA LEU A 49 -2.07 -1.32 -12.70
C LEU A 49 -0.73 -1.90 -12.22
N VAL A 50 -0.77 -2.96 -11.41
CA VAL A 50 0.44 -3.58 -10.87
C VAL A 50 0.95 -4.64 -11.85
N SER A 51 2.19 -4.47 -12.30
CA SER A 51 2.87 -5.36 -13.24
C SER A 51 4.08 -6.09 -12.62
N CYS A 52 4.57 -5.63 -11.46
CA CYS A 52 5.61 -6.33 -10.71
C CYS A 52 5.09 -7.57 -9.95
N ASP A 53 6.03 -8.33 -9.40
CA ASP A 53 5.75 -9.52 -8.57
C ASP A 53 5.59 -9.16 -7.08
N GLU A 54 5.11 -10.12 -6.29
CA GLU A 54 4.88 -9.93 -4.85
C GLU A 54 6.17 -9.66 -4.08
N ASP A 55 7.30 -10.23 -4.50
CA ASP A 55 8.60 -9.98 -3.86
C ASP A 55 9.04 -8.52 -4.05
N THR A 56 8.73 -7.93 -5.21
CA THR A 56 8.98 -6.52 -5.50
C THR A 56 8.02 -5.62 -4.72
N LEU A 57 6.74 -6.01 -4.56
CA LEU A 57 5.81 -5.29 -3.69
C LEU A 57 6.25 -5.33 -2.21
N ALA A 58 6.77 -6.46 -1.74
CA ALA A 58 7.28 -6.58 -0.38
C ALA A 58 8.51 -5.67 -0.14
N LYS A 59 9.40 -5.54 -1.14
CA LYS A 59 10.52 -4.58 -1.08
C LYS A 59 10.01 -3.14 -1.06
N LEU A 60 9.05 -2.80 -1.93
CA LEU A 60 8.43 -1.48 -1.95
C LEU A 60 7.81 -1.12 -0.60
N LEU A 61 7.07 -2.04 0.03
CA LEU A 61 6.53 -1.87 1.37
C LEU A 61 7.65 -1.55 2.37
N SER A 62 8.72 -2.33 2.37
CA SER A 62 9.86 -2.09 3.28
C SER A 62 10.52 -0.74 3.04
N ASP A 63 10.65 -0.29 1.79
CA ASP A 63 11.26 1.01 1.49
C ASP A 63 10.33 2.18 1.90
N LEU A 64 9.01 2.05 1.71
CA LEU A 64 8.02 3.06 2.14
C LEU A 64 7.92 3.14 3.66
N ASP A 65 7.97 2.00 4.34
CA ASP A 65 7.95 1.92 5.79
C ASP A 65 9.20 2.58 6.41
N ASP A 66 10.40 2.31 5.87
CA ASP A 66 11.64 2.99 6.30
C ASP A 66 11.60 4.51 6.05
N ALA A 67 10.91 4.94 4.98
CA ALA A 67 10.76 6.36 4.68
C ALA A 67 9.75 7.06 5.62
N TYR A 68 8.66 6.40 5.99
CA TYR A 68 7.55 7.01 6.72
C TYR A 68 7.57 6.77 8.22
N TRP A 69 7.91 5.57 8.71
CA TRP A 69 7.77 5.19 10.12
C TRP A 69 9.07 4.67 10.74
N ARG A 70 9.94 4.02 9.94
CA ARG A 70 11.19 3.36 10.39
C ARG A 70 11.00 2.23 11.38
N ASP A 71 9.84 1.61 11.38
CA ASP A 71 9.57 0.43 12.17
C ASP A 71 8.76 -0.55 11.35
N THR A 72 9.47 -1.55 10.84
CA THR A 72 8.90 -2.62 10.01
C THR A 72 7.92 -3.50 10.78
N GLU A 73 7.89 -3.39 12.11
CA GLU A 73 6.91 -4.08 12.94
C GLU A 73 5.50 -3.51 12.66
N GLY A 74 4.59 -4.40 12.23
CA GLY A 74 3.22 -4.01 11.88
C GLY A 74 3.04 -3.51 10.44
N ALA A 75 4.09 -3.51 9.61
CA ALA A 75 3.99 -3.31 8.16
C ALA A 75 3.29 -4.50 7.49
N SER A 76 2.37 -4.24 6.56
CA SER A 76 1.58 -5.29 5.90
C SER A 76 1.28 -4.97 4.43
N LEU A 77 1.36 -6.02 3.62
CA LEU A 77 0.90 -6.04 2.23
C LEU A 77 -0.43 -6.78 2.15
N CYS A 78 -1.47 -6.03 1.81
CA CYS A 78 -2.85 -6.51 1.73
C CYS A 78 -3.36 -6.43 0.30
N PHE A 79 -4.22 -7.38 -0.06
CA PHE A 79 -4.93 -7.40 -1.34
C PHE A 79 -6.42 -7.50 -1.02
N GLU A 80 -7.20 -6.46 -1.28
CA GLU A 80 -8.61 -6.41 -0.84
C GLU A 80 -9.55 -6.04 -2.01
N PRO A 81 -10.79 -6.53 -2.04
CA PRO A 81 -11.80 -6.08 -3.00
C PRO A 81 -12.30 -4.68 -2.62
N ARG A 82 -11.65 -3.65 -3.14
CA ARG A 82 -11.95 -2.24 -2.87
C ARG A 82 -12.19 -1.49 -4.19
N PRO A 83 -13.45 -1.26 -4.57
CA PRO A 83 -13.79 -0.50 -5.76
C PRO A 83 -13.18 0.91 -5.73
N VAL A 84 -12.88 1.46 -6.91
CA VAL A 84 -12.44 2.85 -7.04
C VAL A 84 -13.46 3.80 -6.39
N GLY A 85 -12.95 4.78 -5.64
CA GLY A 85 -13.74 5.73 -4.84
C GLY A 85 -13.97 5.28 -3.40
N SER A 86 -13.64 4.03 -3.05
CA SER A 86 -13.73 3.55 -1.67
C SER A 86 -12.65 4.16 -0.77
N ARG A 87 -12.97 4.29 0.52
CA ARG A 87 -11.99 4.66 1.55
C ARG A 87 -11.42 3.41 2.20
N VAL A 88 -10.15 3.46 2.56
CA VAL A 88 -9.47 2.45 3.36
C VAL A 88 -9.28 3.01 4.76
N ALA A 89 -9.80 2.32 5.77
CA ALA A 89 -9.66 2.76 7.16
C ALA A 89 -8.19 2.68 7.61
N GLY A 90 -7.76 3.72 8.34
CA GLY A 90 -6.48 3.81 9.02
C GLY A 90 -6.51 4.91 10.08
N GLY A 91 -5.74 4.76 11.15
CA GLY A 91 -5.68 5.67 12.30
C GLY A 91 -5.25 7.11 11.96
N THR A 92 -4.39 7.29 10.96
CA THR A 92 -3.87 8.60 10.52
C THR A 92 -4.67 9.26 9.39
N GLY A 93 -5.97 8.95 9.28
CA GLY A 93 -6.87 9.51 8.25
C GLY A 93 -7.17 8.56 7.09
N GLY A 94 -6.46 7.42 7.05
CA GLY A 94 -6.70 6.32 6.12
C GLY A 94 -6.22 6.59 4.69
N GLY A 95 -6.71 5.80 3.75
CA GLY A 95 -6.42 5.92 2.31
C GLY A 95 -7.68 6.04 1.46
N VAL A 96 -7.48 6.25 0.17
CA VAL A 96 -8.56 6.28 -0.83
C VAL A 96 -8.13 5.55 -2.09
N VAL A 97 -8.96 4.63 -2.56
CA VAL A 97 -8.71 3.93 -3.82
C VAL A 97 -9.06 4.87 -4.98
N LEU A 98 -8.05 5.34 -5.70
CA LEU A 98 -8.21 6.13 -6.92
C LEU A 98 -8.21 5.22 -8.16
N PRO A 99 -8.60 5.73 -9.35
CA PRO A 99 -8.37 5.02 -10.60
C PRO A 99 -6.89 4.74 -10.90
N GLY A 100 -5.98 5.43 -10.19
CA GLY A 100 -4.54 5.28 -10.26
C GLY A 100 -3.92 5.08 -8.88
N LEU A 101 -2.63 5.34 -8.77
CA LEU A 101 -1.92 5.31 -7.50
C LEU A 101 -2.41 6.44 -6.57
N TRP A 102 -2.73 6.07 -5.33
CA TRP A 102 -2.79 6.99 -4.21
C TRP A 102 -1.63 6.70 -3.27
N VAL A 103 -0.91 7.73 -2.85
CA VAL A 103 0.17 7.66 -1.87
C VAL A 103 -0.18 8.57 -0.69
N HIS A 104 0.23 8.19 0.50
CA HIS A 104 0.06 9.01 1.70
C HIS A 104 0.65 10.42 1.48
N PRO A 105 -0.05 11.51 1.90
CA PRO A 105 0.40 12.87 1.64
C PRO A 105 1.81 13.21 2.15
N ASP A 106 2.27 12.58 3.23
CA ASP A 106 3.63 12.80 3.73
C ASP A 106 4.70 12.06 2.93
N LEU A 107 4.36 10.91 2.34
CA LEU A 107 5.24 10.20 1.40
C LEU A 107 5.32 10.95 0.06
N GLU A 108 4.22 11.60 -0.38
CA GLU A 108 4.22 12.49 -1.54
C GLU A 108 5.21 13.67 -1.36
N LYS A 109 5.35 14.22 -0.14
CA LYS A 109 6.32 15.30 0.15
C LYS A 109 7.78 14.86 -0.02
N LEU A 110 8.04 13.55 0.01
CA LEU A 110 9.38 13.00 -0.21
C LEU A 110 9.74 12.84 -1.69
N ASP A 111 8.81 13.14 -2.61
CA ASP A 111 9.01 13.01 -4.07
C ASP A 111 9.19 11.54 -4.50
N LEU A 112 8.48 10.62 -3.82
CA LEU A 112 8.59 9.16 -4.03
C LEU A 112 7.53 8.60 -5.00
N ARG A 113 6.59 9.41 -5.47
CA ARG A 113 5.47 8.97 -6.29
C ARG A 113 5.93 8.29 -7.58
N ASP A 114 6.75 8.98 -8.38
CA ASP A 114 7.19 8.49 -9.68
C ASP A 114 7.96 7.17 -9.52
N GLU A 115 8.86 7.10 -8.53
CA GLU A 115 9.63 5.88 -8.23
C GLU A 115 8.70 4.74 -7.77
N THR A 116 7.64 5.04 -7.02
CA THR A 116 6.63 4.06 -6.61
C THR A 116 5.86 3.54 -7.83
N GLU A 117 5.46 4.43 -8.75
CA GLU A 117 4.78 4.05 -9.99
C GLU A 117 5.69 3.16 -10.87
N GLU A 118 6.98 3.49 -10.99
CA GLU A 118 7.98 2.66 -11.70
C GLU A 118 8.13 1.26 -11.09
N VAL A 119 8.12 1.16 -9.76
CA VAL A 119 8.20 -0.13 -9.06
C VAL A 119 6.94 -0.95 -9.27
N LEU A 120 5.75 -0.34 -9.18
CA LEU A 120 4.48 -1.00 -9.45
C LEU A 120 4.37 -1.47 -10.91
N ALA A 121 4.88 -0.68 -11.85
CA ALA A 121 4.98 -1.03 -13.26
C ALA A 121 6.02 -2.13 -13.56
N GLY A 122 6.84 -2.51 -12.57
CA GLY A 122 7.91 -3.50 -12.75
C GLY A 122 9.08 -3.00 -13.59
N THR A 123 9.15 -1.70 -13.88
CA THR A 123 10.29 -1.08 -14.57
C THR A 123 11.45 -0.76 -13.63
N ARG A 124 11.22 -0.91 -12.32
CA ARG A 124 12.19 -0.69 -11.26
C ARG A 124 12.01 -1.69 -10.12
N ALA A 125 13.11 -2.06 -9.48
CA ALA A 125 13.09 -3.09 -8.42
C ALA A 125 12.81 -2.54 -7.01
N ARG A 126 13.03 -1.24 -6.78
CA ARG A 126 12.92 -0.55 -5.48
C ARG A 126 13.05 0.97 -5.63
N ILE A 127 12.59 1.75 -4.65
CA ILE A 127 12.75 3.21 -4.62
C ILE A 127 14.14 3.61 -4.07
N ASP A 128 14.68 4.75 -4.50
CA ASP A 128 15.98 5.27 -4.07
C ASP A 128 15.76 6.33 -2.98
N ARG A 129 16.30 6.08 -1.79
CA ARG A 129 16.17 7.02 -0.68
C ARG A 129 17.02 8.28 -0.92
N LYS A 130 16.39 9.37 -1.40
CA LYS A 130 17.01 10.71 -1.40
C LYS A 130 16.94 11.36 -0.02
N GLY A 131 17.68 10.84 0.96
CA GLY A 131 18.16 11.51 2.19
C GLY A 131 17.29 12.50 2.98
N ARG A 132 15.97 12.58 2.79
CA ARG A 132 15.07 13.55 3.43
C ARG A 132 14.08 12.83 4.33
N ASN A 133 13.94 13.31 5.56
CA ASN A 133 13.12 12.70 6.60
C ASN A 133 11.74 13.40 6.66
N CYS A 134 10.67 12.65 6.90
CA CYS A 134 9.34 13.20 7.17
C CYS A 134 9.20 13.88 8.55
N PHE A 135 10.17 13.66 9.45
CA PHE A 135 10.11 14.08 10.86
C PHE A 135 11.27 14.98 11.33
N ASP A 136 11.97 15.63 10.40
CA ASP A 136 12.89 16.75 10.75
C ASP A 136 12.14 18.08 10.87
#